data_AF-A0A4R3QGF5-F1
#
_entry.id   AF-A0A4R3QGF5-F1
#
_cell.length_a   1.000
_cell.length_b   1.000
_cell.length_c   1.000
_cell.angle_alpha   90.00
_cell.angle_beta   90.00
_cell.angle_gamma   90.00
#
_symmetry.space_group_name_H-M   'P 1'
#
loop_
_entity.id
_entity.type
_entity.pdbx_description
1 polymer ?
#
loop_
_entity_poly.entity_id
_entity_poly.type
_entity_poly.pdbx_seq_one_letter_code
_entity_poly.pdbx_strand_id
1 'polypeptide(L)'
;MDETYQMIGCIHFETDSYAISIPVLHKQRSNYVYIPKTDHHFIVTDFYEIEELGYKVYYLAEKRPISICQKTPIPIIEAGHAYILEADWTDAEICANHPRLGREAVKAFISLRTRMAAKSAKVAHGEVESAIQDLLAEPVRSRYWISKFAALVRSAFESGQPPEFLVRMMDDARFKWIEKYSTKTSLKLVTQLMEIPNLALKAGAAKRVLLKRFEGILGTKGIFVPSGELIAYEQLFPEGILPAIRADAEDQYDYWRRGSQIGKMVNDQMYALLNPADGTQSRKHEPARWSIAELDRVLSFFTVLGGDDHLMEQAAGFFHPLYDVLLSDLQASTSNRYEWTSALSGRVSERFLYGLSEITDIVPVNRAPETDEWMRIIGAVLESFRKLIVLAKIIRPPLRKKNGDEVAFEGLDHALFDALRKVYITKNPAAINSLLQVHHLK
;
A
#
# COMPACT_ATOMS: atom_id res chain seq x y z
N MET A 1 5.42 10.54 2.97
CA MET A 1 5.65 12.00 3.04
C MET A 1 6.67 12.36 1.99
N ASP A 2 6.35 13.35 1.16
CA ASP A 2 7.17 13.80 0.04
C ASP A 2 8.33 14.67 0.52
N GLU A 3 9.56 14.25 0.24
CA GLU A 3 10.77 15.07 0.42
C GLU A 3 10.94 16.01 -0.77
N THR A 4 9.91 16.79 -1.06
CA THR A 4 9.95 17.77 -2.14
C THR A 4 10.52 19.07 -1.59
N TYR A 5 11.69 19.43 -2.09
CA TYR A 5 12.30 20.73 -1.85
C TYR A 5 11.68 21.73 -2.83
N GLN A 6 11.52 22.98 -2.43
CA GLN A 6 11.03 24.03 -3.30
C GLN A 6 12.16 25.01 -3.60
N MET A 7 12.47 25.22 -4.86
CA MET A 7 13.35 26.32 -5.27
C MET A 7 12.68 27.64 -4.91
N ILE A 8 13.34 28.41 -4.05
CA ILE A 8 12.86 29.72 -3.59
C ILE A 8 13.65 30.87 -4.22
N GLY A 9 14.83 30.57 -4.76
CA GLY A 9 15.74 31.59 -5.24
C GLY A 9 17.04 31.02 -5.80
N CYS A 10 18.01 31.90 -5.95
CA CYS A 10 19.36 31.55 -6.35
C CYS A 10 20.40 32.51 -5.73
N ILE A 11 21.65 32.06 -5.62
CA ILE A 11 22.73 32.84 -5.01
C ILE A 11 23.23 33.94 -5.97
N HIS A 12 23.12 35.20 -5.56
CA HIS A 12 23.68 36.32 -6.30
C HIS A 12 25.14 36.58 -5.87
N PHE A 13 26.08 36.29 -6.76
CA PHE A 13 27.52 36.41 -6.51
C PHE A 13 28.09 37.84 -6.64
N GLU A 14 27.24 38.86 -6.84
CA GLU A 14 27.59 40.30 -6.91
C GLU A 14 28.72 40.68 -7.88
N THR A 15 29.10 39.76 -8.77
CA THR A 15 30.16 39.91 -9.75
C THR A 15 29.62 39.50 -11.11
N ASP A 16 29.84 40.34 -12.13
CA ASP A 16 29.44 40.06 -13.52
C ASP A 16 30.21 38.88 -14.15
N SER A 17 31.16 38.31 -13.40
CA SER A 17 32.04 37.21 -13.79
C SER A 17 31.33 35.86 -13.93
N TYR A 18 30.16 35.68 -13.27
CA TYR A 18 29.47 34.39 -13.19
C TYR A 18 28.01 34.51 -13.63
N ALA A 19 27.74 34.23 -14.91
CA ALA A 19 26.37 34.20 -15.43
C ALA A 19 25.51 33.10 -14.76
N ILE A 20 26.13 31.99 -14.32
CA ILE A 20 25.42 30.81 -13.79
C ILE A 20 25.44 30.84 -12.26
N SER A 21 24.25 30.76 -11.68
CA SER A 21 24.01 30.86 -10.24
C SER A 21 23.72 29.49 -9.62
N ILE A 22 23.78 29.40 -8.28
CA ILE A 22 23.41 28.19 -7.53
C ILE A 22 21.95 28.29 -7.08
N PRO A 23 21.11 27.26 -7.30
CA PRO A 23 19.73 27.24 -6.84
C PRO A 23 19.64 27.09 -5.31
N VAL A 24 18.73 27.86 -4.72
CA VAL A 24 18.47 27.91 -3.27
C VAL A 24 17.10 27.32 -3.01
N LEU A 25 17.06 26.35 -2.11
CA LEU A 25 15.91 25.49 -1.84
C LEU A 25 15.41 25.64 -0.42
N HIS A 26 14.12 25.39 -0.24
CA HIS A 26 13.47 25.31 1.07
C HIS A 26 12.69 24.00 1.19
N LYS A 27 12.87 23.29 2.30
CA LYS A 27 12.08 22.09 2.61
C LYS A 27 10.80 22.51 3.32
N GLN A 28 9.65 21.93 2.94
CA GLN A 28 8.40 22.20 3.65
C GLN A 28 8.57 21.93 5.15
N ARG A 29 8.21 22.91 5.99
CA ARG A 29 8.32 22.87 7.46
C ARG A 29 9.76 22.82 8.02
N SER A 30 10.75 23.22 7.23
CA SER A 30 12.10 23.54 7.73
C SER A 30 12.25 25.06 7.86
N ASN A 31 13.20 25.52 8.68
CA ASN A 31 13.67 26.93 8.66
C ASN A 31 15.04 27.05 7.97
N TYR A 32 15.60 25.92 7.53
CA TYR A 32 16.91 25.86 6.90
C TYR A 32 16.79 26.00 5.39
N VAL A 33 17.89 26.49 4.81
CA VAL A 33 18.06 26.63 3.38
C VAL A 33 18.96 25.50 2.89
N TYR A 34 18.72 25.03 1.67
CA TYR A 34 19.46 23.93 1.07
C TYR A 34 19.95 24.29 -0.34
N ILE A 35 21.05 23.69 -0.76
CA ILE A 35 21.49 23.66 -2.16
C ILE A 35 21.50 22.21 -2.66
N PRO A 36 21.12 21.95 -3.92
CA PRO A 36 21.21 20.61 -4.47
C PRO A 36 22.66 20.25 -4.76
N LYS A 37 23.07 19.08 -4.28
CA LYS A 37 24.27 18.40 -4.78
C LYS A 37 23.89 17.68 -6.06
N THR A 38 24.52 18.02 -7.17
CA THR A 38 24.26 17.36 -8.46
C THR A 38 25.44 16.53 -8.93
N ASP A 39 25.16 15.54 -9.78
CA ASP A 39 26.19 14.91 -10.60
C ASP A 39 26.59 15.77 -11.82
N HIS A 40 27.40 15.19 -12.70
CA HIS A 40 27.88 15.83 -13.93
C HIS A 40 26.78 16.10 -14.98
N HIS A 41 25.61 15.48 -14.82
CA HIS A 41 24.42 15.66 -15.65
C HIS A 41 23.37 16.54 -14.98
N PHE A 42 23.75 17.25 -13.91
CA PHE A 42 22.89 18.10 -13.10
C PHE A 42 21.77 17.36 -12.38
N ILE A 43 21.86 16.04 -12.23
CA ILE A 43 20.87 15.24 -11.51
C ILE A 43 21.12 15.39 -10.02
N VAL A 44 20.07 15.75 -9.27
CA VAL A 44 20.14 15.85 -7.81
C VAL A 44 20.49 14.49 -7.21
N THR A 45 21.61 14.45 -6.51
CA THR A 45 22.09 13.27 -5.75
C THR A 45 21.88 13.44 -4.25
N ASP A 46 21.91 14.68 -3.76
CA ASP A 46 21.70 15.02 -2.35
C ASP A 46 21.30 16.49 -2.19
N PHE A 47 21.00 16.91 -0.96
CA PHE A 47 20.80 18.31 -0.60
C PHE A 47 21.72 18.67 0.56
N TYR A 48 22.50 19.73 0.41
CA TYR A 48 23.32 20.25 1.48
C TYR A 48 22.61 21.38 2.19
N GLU A 49 22.49 21.23 3.51
CA GLU A 49 22.12 22.33 4.38
C GLU A 49 23.22 23.37 4.36
N ILE A 50 22.82 24.63 4.32
CA ILE A 50 23.71 25.78 4.31
C ILE A 50 23.26 26.72 5.43
N GLU A 51 24.15 26.92 6.40
CA GLU A 51 24.00 28.00 7.38
C GLU A 51 24.18 29.35 6.67
N GLU A 52 23.49 30.39 7.17
CA GLU A 52 23.37 31.74 6.57
C GLU A 52 24.56 32.13 5.69
N LEU A 53 24.32 32.06 4.38
CA LEU A 53 25.36 31.96 3.36
C LEU A 53 26.30 33.18 3.26
N GLY A 54 26.05 34.29 3.94
CA GLY A 54 26.74 35.57 3.69
C GLY A 54 26.54 36.12 2.25
N TYR A 55 26.00 35.31 1.34
CA TYR A 55 25.66 35.67 -0.03
C TYR A 55 24.21 36.16 -0.12
N LYS A 56 23.98 37.16 -0.97
CA LYS A 56 22.65 37.68 -1.26
C LYS A 56 21.84 36.66 -2.05
N VAL A 57 20.60 36.38 -1.64
CA VAL A 57 19.69 35.49 -2.38
C VAL A 57 18.77 36.32 -3.27
N TYR A 58 18.71 35.98 -4.56
CA TYR A 58 17.70 36.48 -5.47
C TYR A 58 16.47 35.57 -5.41
N TYR A 59 15.37 36.04 -4.83
CA TYR A 59 14.15 35.25 -4.68
C TYR A 59 13.33 35.21 -5.97
N LEU A 60 12.80 34.03 -6.29
CA LEU A 60 11.95 33.81 -7.45
C LEU A 60 10.47 34.00 -7.10
N ALA A 61 9.70 34.50 -8.06
CA ALA A 61 8.25 34.65 -7.90
C ALA A 61 7.52 33.30 -7.86
N GLU A 62 7.97 32.33 -8.65
CA GLU A 62 7.39 30.99 -8.72
C GLU A 62 8.30 29.94 -8.06
N LYS A 63 7.71 29.16 -7.16
CA LYS A 63 8.40 28.04 -6.50
C LYS A 63 8.33 26.79 -7.37
N ARG A 64 9.47 26.14 -7.61
CA ARG A 64 9.54 24.89 -8.37
C ARG A 64 9.89 23.70 -7.46
N PRO A 65 9.14 22.58 -7.51
CA PRO A 65 9.49 21.39 -6.77
C PRO A 65 10.74 20.72 -7.36
N ILE A 66 11.68 20.37 -6.50
CA ILE A 66 12.93 19.68 -6.85
C ILE A 66 13.07 18.47 -5.92
N SER A 67 13.39 17.32 -6.50
CA SER A 67 13.56 16.05 -5.80
C SER A 67 14.85 15.35 -6.23
N ILE A 68 15.38 14.47 -5.37
CA ILE A 68 16.48 13.57 -5.72
C ILE A 68 16.11 12.78 -6.99
N CYS A 69 17.10 12.52 -7.86
CA CYS A 69 16.96 11.88 -9.17
C CYS A 69 16.27 12.72 -10.28
N GLN A 70 15.94 13.99 -10.03
CA GLN A 70 15.50 14.93 -11.06
C GLN A 70 16.67 15.80 -11.52
N LYS A 71 16.62 16.28 -12.77
CA LYS A 71 17.55 17.31 -13.23
C LYS A 71 17.25 18.61 -12.49
N THR A 72 18.29 19.23 -11.94
CA THR A 72 18.21 20.52 -11.27
C THR A 72 18.01 21.63 -12.29
N PRO A 73 16.99 22.47 -12.14
CA PRO A 73 16.87 23.72 -12.89
C PRO A 73 18.06 24.65 -12.58
N ILE A 74 18.60 25.28 -13.62
CA ILE A 74 19.83 26.07 -13.57
C ILE A 74 19.47 27.56 -13.62
N PRO A 75 19.64 28.31 -12.52
CA PRO A 75 19.41 29.75 -12.53
C PRO A 75 20.57 30.51 -13.18
N ILE A 76 20.23 31.50 -14.00
CA ILE A 76 21.16 32.47 -14.60
C ILE A 76 20.70 33.86 -14.22
N ILE A 77 21.61 34.70 -13.72
CA ILE A 77 21.31 36.09 -13.38
C ILE A 77 21.96 36.98 -14.44
N GLU A 78 21.14 37.75 -15.16
CA GLU A 78 21.62 38.70 -16.17
C GLU A 78 20.74 39.95 -16.18
N ALA A 79 21.38 41.13 -16.23
CA ALA A 79 20.72 42.44 -16.25
C ALA A 79 19.63 42.59 -15.16
N GLY A 80 19.93 42.11 -13.94
CA GLY A 80 19.03 42.19 -12.79
C GLY A 80 17.84 41.23 -12.80
N HIS A 81 17.79 40.28 -13.75
CA HIS A 81 16.73 39.28 -13.85
C HIS A 81 17.29 37.87 -13.65
N ALA A 82 16.52 36.99 -12.99
CA ALA A 82 16.84 35.57 -12.87
C ALA A 82 16.04 34.75 -13.89
N TYR A 83 16.77 34.06 -14.78
CA TYR A 83 16.23 33.15 -15.77
C TYR A 83 16.46 31.71 -15.31
N ILE A 84 15.43 30.86 -15.37
CA ILE A 84 15.54 29.45 -14.98
C ILE A 84 15.57 28.58 -16.23
N LEU A 85 16.69 27.91 -16.43
CA LEU A 85 16.90 27.00 -17.56
C LEU A 85 16.74 25.55 -17.11
N GLU A 86 16.11 24.72 -17.95
CA GLU A 86 16.20 23.27 -17.77
C GLU A 86 17.57 22.76 -18.24
N ALA A 87 18.12 21.77 -17.53
CA ALA A 87 19.49 21.31 -17.77
C ALA A 87 19.69 20.69 -19.17
N ASP A 88 18.63 20.19 -19.82
CA ASP A 88 18.66 19.58 -21.16
C ASP A 88 18.26 20.51 -22.31
N TRP A 89 17.81 21.73 -22.05
CA TRP A 89 17.41 22.62 -23.14
C TRP A 89 18.54 22.90 -24.13
N THR A 90 18.21 22.85 -25.41
CA THR A 90 19.06 23.28 -26.53
C THR A 90 19.14 24.80 -26.59
N ASP A 91 20.12 25.33 -27.33
CA ASP A 91 20.23 26.78 -27.59
C ASP A 91 18.92 27.36 -28.16
N ALA A 92 18.31 26.66 -29.10
CA ALA A 92 17.03 27.04 -29.70
C ALA A 92 15.89 27.11 -28.66
N GLU A 93 15.79 26.10 -27.77
CA GLU A 93 14.78 26.08 -26.71
C GLU A 93 15.00 27.18 -25.67
N ILE A 94 16.26 27.47 -25.31
CA ILE A 94 16.59 28.57 -24.40
C ILE A 94 16.18 29.91 -25.01
N CYS A 95 16.58 30.17 -26.26
CA CYS A 95 16.25 31.41 -26.95
C CYS A 95 14.74 31.59 -27.17
N ALA A 96 14.00 30.50 -27.37
CA ALA A 96 12.55 30.54 -27.53
C ALA A 96 11.81 30.83 -26.21
N ASN A 97 12.23 30.20 -25.10
CA ASN A 97 11.60 30.38 -23.79
C ASN A 97 12.05 31.66 -23.06
N HIS A 98 13.29 32.11 -23.29
CA HIS A 98 13.90 33.27 -22.65
C HIS A 98 14.54 34.22 -23.68
N PRO A 99 13.76 34.91 -24.54
CA PRO A 99 14.29 35.72 -25.65
C PRO A 99 15.07 36.96 -25.21
N ARG A 100 14.97 37.36 -23.93
CA ARG A 100 15.70 38.49 -23.34
C ARG A 100 17.04 38.10 -22.73
N LEU A 101 17.34 36.81 -22.64
CA LEU A 101 18.62 36.32 -22.15
C LEU A 101 19.71 36.55 -23.21
N GLY A 102 20.84 37.11 -22.79
CA GLY A 102 21.96 37.44 -23.67
C GLY A 102 22.59 36.19 -24.27
N ARG A 103 22.98 36.27 -25.55
CA ARG A 103 23.60 35.14 -26.28
C ARG A 103 24.86 34.62 -25.60
N GLU A 104 25.62 35.49 -24.93
CA GLU A 104 26.84 35.08 -24.23
C GLU A 104 26.54 34.27 -22.97
N ALA A 105 25.48 34.59 -22.22
CA ALA A 105 25.02 33.77 -21.10
C ALA A 105 24.53 32.38 -21.57
N VAL A 106 23.80 32.33 -22.69
CA VAL A 106 23.36 31.06 -23.31
C VAL A 106 24.58 30.21 -23.71
N LYS A 107 25.55 30.79 -24.43
CA LYS A 107 26.80 30.09 -24.80
C LYS A 107 27.58 29.63 -23.57
N ALA A 108 27.67 30.44 -22.52
CA ALA A 108 28.37 30.09 -21.29
C ALA A 108 27.71 28.87 -20.61
N PHE A 109 26.38 28.82 -20.56
CA PHE A 109 25.63 27.68 -20.04
C PHE A 109 25.85 26.43 -20.88
N ILE A 110 25.66 26.51 -22.19
CA ILE A 110 25.88 25.38 -23.10
C ILE A 110 27.33 24.89 -22.99
N SER A 111 28.31 25.79 -22.93
CA SER A 111 29.72 25.47 -22.72
C SER A 111 29.99 24.81 -21.36
N LEU A 112 29.39 25.30 -20.27
CA LEU A 112 29.48 24.63 -18.96
C LEU A 112 28.91 23.21 -19.05
N ARG A 113 27.70 23.05 -19.58
CA ARG A 113 27.06 21.74 -19.73
C ARG A 113 27.92 20.80 -20.55
N THR A 114 28.44 21.25 -21.70
CA THR A 114 29.34 20.44 -22.53
C THR A 114 30.62 20.10 -21.79
N ARG A 115 31.21 21.02 -21.00
CA ARG A 115 32.40 20.72 -20.17
C ARG A 115 32.09 19.75 -19.04
N MET A 116 30.91 19.85 -18.40
CA MET A 116 30.49 18.93 -17.34
C MET A 116 30.18 17.55 -17.90
N ALA A 117 29.52 17.46 -19.06
CA ALA A 117 29.32 16.21 -19.77
C ALA A 117 30.64 15.63 -20.32
N ALA A 118 31.59 16.47 -20.75
CA ALA A 118 32.93 16.01 -21.13
C ALA A 118 33.74 15.52 -19.92
N LYS A 119 33.49 16.09 -18.72
CA LYS A 119 33.97 15.51 -17.47
C LYS A 119 33.31 14.17 -17.20
N SER A 120 32.02 13.97 -17.48
CA SER A 120 31.36 12.64 -17.34
C SER A 120 31.86 11.59 -18.33
N ALA A 121 32.19 11.99 -19.56
CA ALA A 121 32.88 11.12 -20.54
C ALA A 121 34.31 10.75 -20.10
N LYS A 122 34.87 11.48 -19.12
CA LYS A 122 36.15 11.19 -18.46
C LYS A 122 35.99 10.69 -17.01
N VAL A 123 34.77 10.57 -16.49
CA VAL A 123 34.53 9.85 -15.24
C VAL A 123 34.86 8.41 -15.60
N ALA A 124 36.06 7.99 -15.21
CA ALA A 124 36.45 6.61 -15.34
C ALA A 124 35.37 5.80 -14.63
N HIS A 125 34.87 4.74 -15.25
CA HIS A 125 33.95 3.81 -14.59
C HIS A 125 34.45 3.39 -13.19
N GLY A 126 35.75 3.50 -12.90
CA GLY A 126 36.36 3.36 -11.58
C GLY A 126 35.88 4.34 -10.49
N GLU A 127 35.51 5.59 -10.80
CA GLU A 127 34.93 6.51 -9.80
C GLU A 127 33.49 6.11 -9.44
N VAL A 128 32.70 5.72 -10.44
CA VAL A 128 31.34 5.18 -10.24
C VAL A 128 31.40 3.85 -9.50
N GLU A 129 32.36 3.00 -9.85
CA GLU A 129 32.65 1.75 -9.15
C GLU A 129 32.97 2.00 -7.68
N SER A 130 33.89 2.93 -7.37
CA SER A 130 34.24 3.30 -5.99
C SER A 130 33.01 3.81 -5.23
N ALA A 131 32.21 4.70 -5.83
CA ALA A 131 31.01 5.24 -5.20
C ALA A 131 29.93 4.17 -4.95
N ILE A 132 29.81 3.19 -5.84
CA ILE A 132 28.96 2.03 -5.64
C ILE A 132 29.52 1.17 -4.51
N GLN A 133 30.82 0.84 -4.50
CA GLN A 133 31.44 0.07 -3.43
C GLN A 133 31.26 0.72 -2.06
N ASP A 134 31.43 2.04 -1.96
CA ASP A 134 31.17 2.82 -0.74
C ASP A 134 29.70 2.71 -0.31
N LEU A 135 28.76 2.83 -1.27
CA LEU A 135 27.34 2.67 -1.00
C LEU A 135 26.96 1.25 -0.56
N LEU A 136 27.74 0.25 -0.99
CA LEU A 136 27.56 -1.16 -0.66
C LEU A 136 28.24 -1.61 0.62
N ALA A 137 29.23 -0.86 1.11
CA ALA A 137 29.86 -1.13 2.40
C ALA A 137 28.83 -1.01 3.54
N GLU A 138 27.93 -0.04 3.45
CA GLU A 138 26.90 0.23 4.47
C GLU A 138 25.50 0.35 3.86
N PRO A 139 24.89 -0.76 3.40
CA PRO A 139 23.57 -0.71 2.82
C PRO A 139 22.55 -0.48 3.94
N VAL A 140 21.73 0.56 3.79
CA VAL A 140 20.69 0.92 4.77
C VAL A 140 19.30 0.89 4.14
N ARG A 141 18.29 0.65 4.99
CA ARG A 141 16.89 0.54 4.62
C ARG A 141 16.22 1.92 4.53
N SER A 142 16.73 2.80 3.66
CA SER A 142 16.23 4.16 3.50
C SER A 142 15.84 4.48 2.06
N ARG A 143 14.89 5.41 1.90
CA ARG A 143 14.55 6.00 0.59
C ARG A 143 15.79 6.62 -0.04
N TYR A 144 16.59 7.33 0.77
CA TYR A 144 17.84 7.95 0.35
C TYR A 144 18.80 6.95 -0.32
N TRP A 145 19.01 5.78 0.30
CA TRP A 145 19.89 4.75 -0.26
C TRP A 145 19.44 4.30 -1.64
N ILE A 146 18.13 4.02 -1.82
CA ILE A 146 17.56 3.60 -3.11
C ILE A 146 17.72 4.70 -4.16
N SER A 147 17.45 5.95 -3.80
CA SER A 147 17.60 7.10 -4.71
C SER A 147 19.05 7.32 -5.12
N LYS A 148 20.00 7.23 -4.17
CA LYS A 148 21.43 7.36 -4.44
C LYS A 148 21.93 6.21 -5.33
N PHE A 149 21.50 4.98 -5.06
CA PHE A 149 21.80 3.82 -5.89
C PHE A 149 21.27 4.02 -7.33
N ALA A 150 20.02 4.45 -7.49
CA ALA A 150 19.42 4.72 -8.81
C ALA A 150 20.15 5.83 -9.59
N ALA A 151 20.62 6.88 -8.89
CA ALA A 151 21.40 7.95 -9.50
C ALA A 151 22.77 7.44 -10.01
N LEU A 152 23.47 6.61 -9.21
CA LEU A 152 24.75 6.01 -9.61
C LEU A 152 24.58 5.09 -10.83
N VAL A 153 23.53 4.26 -10.85
CA VAL A 153 23.20 3.42 -12.01
C VAL A 153 22.99 4.31 -13.24
N ARG A 154 22.14 5.34 -13.13
CA ARG A 154 21.87 6.23 -14.27
C ARG A 154 23.14 6.90 -14.77
N SER A 155 23.96 7.46 -13.87
CA SER A 155 25.23 8.08 -14.23
C SER A 155 26.18 7.10 -14.93
N ALA A 156 26.21 5.83 -14.52
CA ALA A 156 27.05 4.80 -15.16
C ALA A 156 26.70 4.60 -16.63
N PHE A 157 25.39 4.60 -16.96
CA PHE A 157 24.89 4.39 -18.33
C PHE A 157 24.86 5.69 -19.16
N GLU A 158 24.78 6.87 -18.53
CA GLU A 158 24.87 8.15 -19.23
C GLU A 158 26.32 8.49 -19.63
N SER A 159 27.33 7.99 -18.91
CA SER A 159 28.75 8.10 -19.29
C SER A 159 29.17 7.19 -20.46
N GLY A 160 28.29 6.31 -20.95
CA GLY A 160 28.58 5.33 -22.01
C GLY A 160 28.06 3.94 -21.65
N GLN A 161 28.45 2.93 -22.41
CA GLN A 161 28.13 1.54 -22.07
C GLN A 161 29.04 1.08 -20.91
N PRO A 162 28.51 0.86 -19.69
CA PRO A 162 29.34 0.42 -18.57
C PRO A 162 29.93 -0.97 -18.83
N PRO A 163 31.13 -1.26 -18.32
CA PRO A 163 31.72 -2.59 -18.37
C PRO A 163 30.81 -3.64 -17.74
N GLU A 164 30.83 -4.87 -18.26
CA GLU A 164 29.94 -5.94 -17.78
C GLU A 164 30.10 -6.22 -16.29
N PHE A 165 31.33 -6.14 -15.76
CA PHE A 165 31.59 -6.35 -14.32
C PHE A 165 30.88 -5.30 -13.45
N LEU A 166 30.79 -4.04 -13.90
CA LEU A 166 30.14 -2.95 -13.17
C LEU A 166 28.63 -3.16 -13.16
N VAL A 167 28.06 -3.59 -14.30
CA VAL A 167 26.63 -3.96 -14.39
C VAL A 167 26.30 -5.10 -13.44
N ARG A 168 27.12 -6.17 -13.43
CA ARG A 168 26.95 -7.29 -12.50
C ARG A 168 27.05 -6.85 -11.04
N MET A 169 27.99 -5.97 -10.70
CA MET A 169 28.13 -5.44 -9.35
C MET A 169 26.87 -4.66 -8.92
N MET A 170 26.29 -3.84 -9.81
CA MET A 170 25.03 -3.12 -9.53
C MET A 170 23.84 -4.08 -9.38
N ASP A 171 23.77 -5.14 -10.19
CA ASP A 171 22.72 -6.15 -10.05
C ASP A 171 22.85 -6.92 -8.72
N ASP A 172 24.06 -7.37 -8.37
CA ASP A 172 24.33 -8.07 -7.12
C ASP A 172 24.02 -7.20 -5.90
N ALA A 173 24.42 -5.93 -5.96
CA ALA A 173 24.09 -4.90 -4.97
C ALA A 173 22.59 -4.81 -4.71
N ARG A 174 21.81 -4.68 -5.80
CA ARG A 174 20.36 -4.60 -5.74
C ARG A 174 19.78 -5.85 -5.09
N PHE A 175 20.18 -7.05 -5.54
CA PHE A 175 19.63 -8.29 -5.02
C PHE A 175 20.00 -8.53 -3.56
N LYS A 176 21.23 -8.23 -3.14
CA LYS A 176 21.64 -8.26 -1.73
C LYS A 176 20.81 -7.31 -0.86
N TRP A 177 20.54 -6.10 -1.35
CA TRP A 177 19.69 -5.15 -0.63
C TRP A 177 18.26 -5.68 -0.50
N ILE A 178 17.69 -6.21 -1.59
CA ILE A 178 16.35 -6.80 -1.61
C ILE A 178 16.26 -7.96 -0.62
N GLU A 179 17.21 -8.90 -0.66
CA GLU A 179 17.26 -10.04 0.24
C GLU A 179 17.29 -9.60 1.72
N LYS A 180 18.12 -8.61 2.06
CA LYS A 180 18.31 -8.16 3.44
C LYS A 180 17.16 -7.30 3.98
N TYR A 181 16.53 -6.48 3.14
CA TYR A 181 15.65 -5.39 3.60
C TYR A 181 14.23 -5.39 3.03
N SER A 182 13.93 -6.19 2.00
CA SER A 182 12.62 -6.14 1.33
C SER A 182 11.44 -6.44 2.25
N THR A 183 11.55 -7.42 3.15
CA THR A 183 10.47 -7.85 4.07
C THR A 183 10.13 -6.79 5.11
N LYS A 184 11.10 -5.93 5.44
CA LYS A 184 10.92 -4.88 6.42
C LYS A 184 10.43 -3.60 5.72
N THR A 185 10.82 -3.36 4.47
CA THR A 185 10.55 -2.12 3.72
C THR A 185 9.19 -2.10 3.05
N SER A 186 8.60 -0.92 2.82
CA SER A 186 7.36 -0.76 2.06
C SER A 186 7.51 -1.26 0.62
N LEU A 187 6.47 -1.91 0.09
CA LEU A 187 6.43 -2.41 -1.28
C LEU A 187 6.84 -1.35 -2.32
N LYS A 188 6.36 -0.10 -2.19
CA LYS A 188 6.71 1.02 -3.09
C LYS A 188 8.21 1.18 -3.33
N LEU A 189 9.00 1.12 -2.25
CA LEU A 189 10.46 1.30 -2.32
C LEU A 189 11.15 0.09 -2.98
N VAL A 190 10.65 -1.12 -2.72
CA VAL A 190 11.14 -2.34 -3.38
C VAL A 190 10.85 -2.27 -4.89
N THR A 191 9.64 -1.85 -5.27
CA THR A 191 9.26 -1.64 -6.67
C THR A 191 10.15 -0.62 -7.36
N GLN A 192 10.38 0.55 -6.74
CA GLN A 192 11.29 1.56 -7.27
C GLN A 192 12.70 1.02 -7.53
N LEU A 193 13.22 0.18 -6.63
CA LEU A 193 14.53 -0.44 -6.78
C LEU A 193 14.56 -1.49 -7.92
N MET A 194 13.46 -2.18 -8.17
CA MET A 194 13.32 -3.13 -9.29
C MET A 194 13.13 -2.45 -10.65
N GLU A 195 12.63 -1.21 -10.67
CA GLU A 195 12.29 -0.44 -11.86
C GLU A 195 13.35 0.60 -12.25
N ILE A 196 14.55 0.53 -11.67
CA ILE A 196 15.64 1.45 -12.01
C ILE A 196 15.97 1.33 -13.51
N PRO A 197 15.97 2.44 -14.28
CA PRO A 197 16.29 2.42 -15.70
C PRO A 197 17.61 1.70 -16.00
N ASN A 198 17.69 1.01 -17.13
CA ASN A 198 18.84 0.19 -17.56
C ASN A 198 19.14 -1.06 -16.72
N LEU A 199 18.56 -1.20 -15.52
CA LEU A 199 18.59 -2.43 -14.72
C LEU A 199 17.19 -3.03 -14.51
N ALA A 200 16.13 -2.45 -15.07
CA ALA A 200 14.75 -2.83 -14.77
C ALA A 200 14.52 -4.35 -14.90
N LEU A 201 13.95 -4.96 -13.86
CA LEU A 201 13.65 -6.38 -13.87
C LEU A 201 12.54 -6.69 -14.87
N LYS A 202 12.71 -7.75 -15.66
CA LYS A 202 11.63 -8.32 -16.46
C LYS A 202 10.48 -8.74 -15.55
N ALA A 203 9.23 -8.63 -16.02
CA ALA A 203 8.03 -8.90 -15.24
C ALA A 203 8.06 -10.23 -14.47
N GLY A 204 8.56 -11.31 -15.09
CA GLY A 204 8.72 -12.60 -14.42
C GLY A 204 9.71 -12.56 -13.26
N ALA A 205 10.88 -11.94 -13.44
CA ALA A 205 11.87 -11.79 -12.37
C ALA A 205 11.37 -10.91 -11.22
N ALA A 206 10.68 -9.82 -11.54
CA ALA A 206 10.05 -8.94 -10.54
C ALA A 206 8.99 -9.69 -9.73
N LYS A 207 8.12 -10.48 -10.38
CA LYS A 207 7.13 -11.32 -9.69
C LYS A 207 7.80 -12.31 -8.73
N ARG A 208 8.89 -12.96 -9.12
CA ARG A 208 9.65 -13.88 -8.23
C ARG A 208 10.23 -13.19 -7.00
N VAL A 209 10.78 -11.99 -7.18
CA VAL A 209 11.27 -11.17 -6.06
C VAL A 209 10.14 -10.83 -5.10
N LEU A 210 8.99 -10.39 -5.64
CA LEU A 210 7.82 -10.03 -4.83
C LEU A 210 7.23 -11.24 -4.10
N LEU A 211 7.22 -12.40 -4.74
CA LEU A 211 6.77 -13.66 -4.15
C LEU A 211 7.65 -14.07 -2.97
N LYS A 212 8.99 -14.12 -3.18
CA LYS A 212 9.95 -14.40 -2.11
C LYS A 212 9.88 -13.38 -0.96
N ARG A 213 9.65 -12.10 -1.28
CA ARG A 213 9.39 -11.06 -0.27
C ARG A 213 8.16 -11.40 0.56
N PHE A 214 7.07 -11.84 -0.06
CA PHE A 214 5.85 -12.20 0.67
C PHE A 214 6.06 -13.41 1.57
N GLU A 215 6.76 -14.45 1.09
CA GLU A 215 7.16 -15.60 1.91
C GLU A 215 7.98 -15.17 3.13
N GLY A 216 8.92 -14.24 2.96
CA GLY A 216 9.67 -13.68 4.08
C GLY A 216 8.81 -12.82 5.04
N ILE A 217 7.79 -12.13 4.54
CA ILE A 217 6.81 -11.42 5.37
C ILE A 217 5.99 -12.42 6.18
N LEU A 218 5.54 -13.52 5.55
CA LEU A 218 4.85 -14.61 6.24
C LEU A 218 5.73 -15.21 7.34
N GLY A 219 7.01 -15.48 7.07
CA GLY A 219 7.93 -16.02 8.08
C GLY A 219 8.17 -15.08 9.28
N THR A 220 7.96 -13.77 9.13
CA THR A 220 8.21 -12.78 10.20
C THR A 220 6.93 -12.30 10.89
N LYS A 221 5.83 -12.14 10.17
CA LYS A 221 4.56 -11.60 10.66
C LYS A 221 3.44 -12.63 10.73
N GLY A 222 3.60 -13.77 10.05
CA GLY A 222 2.59 -14.82 10.00
C GLY A 222 1.25 -14.33 9.46
N ILE A 223 0.17 -14.63 10.18
CA ILE A 223 -1.20 -14.21 9.85
C ILE A 223 -1.45 -12.71 10.10
N PHE A 224 -0.52 -12.01 10.75
CA PHE A 224 -0.64 -10.58 11.08
C PHE A 224 -0.07 -9.66 10.00
N VAL A 225 -0.04 -10.09 8.75
CA VAL A 225 0.31 -9.22 7.62
C VAL A 225 -0.60 -7.97 7.61
N PRO A 226 -0.05 -6.75 7.42
CA PRO A 226 -0.86 -5.54 7.35
C PRO A 226 -1.81 -5.52 6.15
N SER A 227 -3.03 -5.00 6.30
CA SER A 227 -4.04 -4.97 5.23
C SER A 227 -3.55 -4.24 3.96
N GLY A 228 -2.78 -3.16 4.10
CA GLY A 228 -2.22 -2.45 2.95
C GLY A 228 -1.23 -3.28 2.14
N GLU A 229 -0.53 -4.23 2.77
CA GLU A 229 0.30 -5.20 2.06
C GLU A 229 -0.58 -6.26 1.40
N LEU A 230 -1.58 -6.81 2.10
CA LEU A 230 -2.51 -7.80 1.53
C LEU A 230 -3.18 -7.28 0.26
N ILE A 231 -3.75 -6.07 0.28
CA ILE A 231 -4.41 -5.45 -0.87
C ILE A 231 -3.44 -5.31 -2.06
N ALA A 232 -2.19 -4.91 -1.80
CA ALA A 232 -1.21 -4.76 -2.87
C ALA A 232 -0.84 -6.12 -3.49
N TYR A 233 -0.73 -7.17 -2.67
CA TYR A 233 -0.44 -8.52 -3.17
C TYR A 233 -1.62 -9.19 -3.86
N GLU A 234 -2.85 -8.88 -3.46
CA GLU A 234 -4.06 -9.29 -4.18
C GLU A 234 -4.04 -8.82 -5.64
N GLN A 235 -3.64 -7.56 -5.87
CA GLN A 235 -3.52 -6.99 -7.21
C GLN A 235 -2.38 -7.62 -8.03
N LEU A 236 -1.26 -7.95 -7.37
CA LEU A 236 -0.09 -8.53 -8.03
C LEU A 236 -0.28 -10.03 -8.35
N PHE A 237 -1.04 -10.74 -7.51
CA PHE A 237 -1.28 -12.17 -7.56
C PHE A 237 -2.78 -12.45 -7.40
N PRO A 238 -3.59 -12.17 -8.44
CA PRO A 238 -5.06 -12.28 -8.36
C PRO A 238 -5.57 -13.71 -8.13
N GLU A 239 -4.77 -14.72 -8.48
CA GLU A 239 -5.08 -16.12 -8.20
C GLU A 239 -4.55 -16.60 -6.84
N GLY A 240 -3.84 -15.74 -6.10
CA GLY A 240 -3.28 -16.04 -4.80
C GLY A 240 -1.80 -16.43 -4.84
N ILE A 241 -1.18 -16.40 -3.65
CA ILE A 241 0.25 -16.63 -3.44
C ILE A 241 0.61 -18.12 -3.59
N LEU A 242 -0.17 -19.03 -3.03
CA LEU A 242 0.12 -20.47 -3.15
C LEU A 242 0.06 -20.97 -4.61
N PRO A 243 -0.94 -20.57 -5.43
CA PRO A 243 -0.90 -20.84 -6.87
C PRO A 243 0.31 -20.19 -7.57
N ALA A 244 0.73 -18.99 -7.15
CA ALA A 244 1.93 -18.36 -7.69
C ALA A 244 3.22 -19.12 -7.33
N ILE A 245 3.33 -19.67 -6.11
CA ILE A 245 4.43 -20.56 -5.70
C ILE A 245 4.42 -21.83 -6.55
N ARG A 246 3.23 -22.41 -6.81
CA ARG A 246 3.10 -23.58 -7.68
C ARG A 246 3.60 -23.32 -9.10
N ALA A 247 3.33 -22.13 -9.64
CA ALA A 247 3.78 -21.74 -10.97
C ALA A 247 5.29 -21.38 -11.02
N ASP A 248 5.88 -20.96 -9.89
CA ASP A 248 7.30 -20.62 -9.76
C ASP A 248 8.20 -21.82 -9.44
N ALA A 249 7.65 -22.86 -8.82
CA ALA A 249 8.39 -24.03 -8.38
C ALA A 249 9.06 -24.79 -9.54
N GLU A 250 10.31 -25.20 -9.33
CA GLU A 250 11.08 -25.97 -10.32
C GLU A 250 10.52 -27.39 -10.52
N ASP A 251 9.93 -27.95 -9.46
CA ASP A 251 9.24 -29.23 -9.47
C ASP A 251 8.07 -29.27 -8.46
N GLN A 252 7.32 -30.39 -8.47
CA GLN A 252 6.23 -30.59 -7.51
C GLN A 252 6.72 -30.65 -6.07
N TYR A 253 7.94 -31.13 -5.82
CA TYR A 253 8.48 -31.30 -4.48
C TYR A 253 8.77 -29.94 -3.82
N ASP A 254 9.36 -28.98 -4.54
CA ASP A 254 9.62 -27.62 -4.07
C ASP A 254 8.30 -26.92 -3.68
N TYR A 255 7.28 -27.05 -4.53
CA TYR A 255 5.94 -26.55 -4.22
C TYR A 255 5.39 -27.15 -2.92
N TRP A 256 5.40 -28.47 -2.76
CA TRP A 256 4.89 -29.11 -1.55
C TRP A 256 5.69 -28.74 -0.31
N ARG A 257 7.01 -28.62 -0.42
CA ARG A 257 7.88 -28.20 0.68
C ARG A 257 7.54 -26.79 1.15
N ARG A 258 7.51 -25.82 0.23
CA ARG A 258 7.20 -24.40 0.53
C ARG A 258 5.75 -24.23 1.01
N GLY A 259 4.81 -24.81 0.26
CA GLY A 259 3.38 -24.76 0.55
C GLY A 259 3.03 -25.38 1.90
N SER A 260 3.58 -26.56 2.23
CA SER A 260 3.30 -27.22 3.52
C SER A 260 3.91 -26.48 4.71
N GLN A 261 5.07 -25.83 4.54
CA GLN A 261 5.66 -24.99 5.59
C GLN A 261 4.76 -23.78 5.89
N ILE A 262 4.29 -23.11 4.85
CA ILE A 262 3.34 -22.00 4.97
C ILE A 262 2.03 -22.48 5.60
N GLY A 263 1.47 -23.58 5.09
CA GLY A 263 0.22 -24.17 5.59
C GLY A 263 0.30 -24.53 7.06
N LYS A 264 1.36 -25.20 7.50
CA LYS A 264 1.59 -25.53 8.91
C LYS A 264 1.67 -24.28 9.78
N MET A 265 2.47 -23.28 9.37
CA MET A 265 2.61 -22.03 10.12
C MET A 265 1.26 -21.31 10.28
N VAL A 266 0.48 -21.21 9.20
CA VAL A 266 -0.85 -20.58 9.23
C VAL A 266 -1.80 -21.37 10.11
N ASN A 267 -1.79 -22.69 10.01
CA ASN A 267 -2.61 -23.58 10.83
C ASN A 267 -2.32 -23.38 12.32
N ASP A 268 -1.05 -23.43 12.72
CA ASP A 268 -0.64 -23.26 14.12
C ASP A 268 -1.05 -21.88 14.67
N GLN A 269 -0.88 -20.81 13.88
CA GLN A 269 -1.22 -19.45 14.30
C GLN A 269 -2.73 -19.19 14.33
N MET A 270 -3.49 -19.70 13.36
CA MET A 270 -4.95 -19.59 13.36
C MET A 270 -5.56 -20.38 14.51
N TYR A 271 -5.02 -21.57 14.81
CA TYR A 271 -5.43 -22.35 15.96
C TYR A 271 -5.20 -21.57 17.26
N ALA A 272 -4.03 -20.97 17.45
CA ALA A 272 -3.70 -20.16 18.62
C ALA A 272 -4.55 -18.88 18.73
N LEU A 273 -4.91 -18.27 17.59
CA LEU A 273 -5.80 -17.10 17.55
C LEU A 273 -7.22 -17.43 18.05
N LEU A 274 -7.71 -18.63 17.72
CA LEU A 274 -9.05 -19.10 18.10
C LEU A 274 -9.07 -19.75 19.49
N ASN A 275 -7.95 -20.36 19.90
CA ASN A 275 -7.77 -21.08 21.16
C ASN A 275 -6.55 -20.51 21.92
N PRO A 276 -6.65 -19.28 22.46
CA PRO A 276 -5.59 -18.72 23.28
C PRO A 276 -5.35 -19.58 24.54
N ALA A 277 -4.13 -19.49 25.09
CA ALA A 277 -3.70 -20.27 26.25
C ALA A 277 -4.59 -20.05 27.50
N ASP A 278 -5.16 -18.85 27.63
CA ASP A 278 -6.22 -18.59 28.59
C ASP A 278 -7.57 -19.05 28.00
N GLY A 279 -8.07 -20.19 28.48
CA GLY A 279 -9.31 -20.79 28.00
C GLY A 279 -10.55 -19.90 28.14
N THR A 280 -10.52 -18.92 29.04
CA THR A 280 -11.61 -17.93 29.18
C THR A 280 -11.64 -16.91 28.03
N GLN A 281 -10.54 -16.83 27.27
CA GLN A 281 -10.37 -15.96 26.10
C GLN A 281 -10.66 -16.66 24.77
N SER A 282 -11.19 -17.90 24.81
CA SER A 282 -11.58 -18.61 23.60
C SER A 282 -12.49 -17.76 22.70
N ARG A 283 -12.18 -17.73 21.39
CA ARG A 283 -12.93 -16.94 20.40
C ARG A 283 -13.72 -17.84 19.44
N LYS A 284 -13.58 -19.15 19.57
CA LYS A 284 -14.08 -20.15 18.63
C LYS A 284 -15.61 -20.28 18.62
N HIS A 285 -16.27 -19.95 19.72
CA HIS A 285 -17.73 -20.07 19.89
C HIS A 285 -18.39 -18.75 20.31
N GLU A 286 -17.69 -17.62 20.20
CA GLU A 286 -18.15 -16.33 20.74
C GLU A 286 -18.21 -15.26 19.62
N PRO A 287 -19.31 -15.17 18.86
CA PRO A 287 -19.47 -14.18 17.79
C PRO A 287 -19.29 -12.72 18.23
N ALA A 288 -19.66 -12.39 19.47
CA ALA A 288 -19.52 -11.05 20.03
C ALA A 288 -18.06 -10.58 20.11
N ARG A 289 -17.10 -11.51 20.26
CA ARG A 289 -15.65 -11.20 20.32
C ARG A 289 -15.02 -10.92 18.96
N TRP A 290 -15.76 -11.06 17.87
CA TRP A 290 -15.28 -10.80 16.52
C TRP A 290 -15.92 -9.56 15.96
N SER A 291 -15.11 -8.55 15.68
CA SER A 291 -15.57 -7.44 14.84
C SER A 291 -15.60 -7.86 13.36
N ILE A 292 -16.46 -7.22 12.58
CA ILE A 292 -16.47 -7.42 11.12
C ILE A 292 -15.10 -7.07 10.50
N ALA A 293 -14.45 -6.01 10.98
CA ALA A 293 -13.16 -5.57 10.44
C ALA A 293 -12.05 -6.62 10.65
N GLU A 294 -12.05 -7.32 11.78
CA GLU A 294 -11.13 -8.44 12.02
C GLU A 294 -11.42 -9.61 11.09
N LEU A 295 -12.69 -9.99 10.91
CA LEU A 295 -13.08 -11.07 10.01
C LEU A 295 -12.78 -10.74 8.55
N ASP A 296 -13.04 -9.50 8.10
CA ASP A 296 -12.70 -9.02 6.76
C ASP A 296 -11.19 -9.06 6.53
N ARG A 297 -10.38 -8.76 7.55
CA ARG A 297 -8.91 -8.91 7.47
C ARG A 297 -8.49 -10.38 7.32
N VAL A 298 -9.09 -11.29 8.09
CA VAL A 298 -8.82 -12.73 7.99
C VAL A 298 -9.24 -13.24 6.60
N LEU A 299 -10.40 -12.84 6.09
CA LEU A 299 -10.86 -13.17 4.74
C LEU A 299 -9.88 -12.66 3.67
N SER A 300 -9.43 -11.40 3.78
CA SER A 300 -8.42 -10.84 2.87
C SER A 300 -7.13 -11.65 2.91
N PHE A 301 -6.68 -12.06 4.09
CA PHE A 301 -5.50 -12.93 4.23
C PHE A 301 -5.68 -14.27 3.49
N PHE A 302 -6.81 -14.98 3.70
CA PHE A 302 -7.08 -16.25 2.99
C PHE A 302 -7.23 -16.06 1.48
N THR A 303 -7.81 -14.94 1.04
CA THR A 303 -7.98 -14.61 -0.38
C THR A 303 -6.62 -14.41 -1.05
N VAL A 304 -5.76 -13.59 -0.45
CA VAL A 304 -4.40 -13.33 -0.96
C VAL A 304 -3.52 -14.57 -0.90
N LEU A 305 -3.54 -15.30 0.21
CA LEU A 305 -2.65 -16.43 0.40
C LEU A 305 -3.08 -17.66 -0.41
N GLY A 306 -4.34 -18.07 -0.22
CA GLY A 306 -4.86 -19.35 -0.69
C GLY A 306 -5.38 -19.32 -2.11
N GLY A 307 -6.09 -18.26 -2.52
CA GLY A 307 -6.91 -18.36 -3.73
C GLY A 307 -7.86 -19.56 -3.64
N ASP A 308 -7.72 -20.51 -4.57
CA ASP A 308 -8.46 -21.80 -4.61
C ASP A 308 -7.63 -22.99 -4.08
N ASP A 309 -6.52 -22.75 -3.39
CA ASP A 309 -5.63 -23.80 -2.88
C ASP A 309 -6.17 -24.50 -1.62
N HIS A 310 -6.06 -25.83 -1.60
CA HIS A 310 -6.55 -26.70 -0.52
C HIS A 310 -5.66 -26.69 0.72
N LEU A 311 -4.40 -26.23 0.63
CA LEU A 311 -3.47 -26.17 1.77
C LEU A 311 -3.99 -25.28 2.92
N MET A 312 -4.97 -24.42 2.64
CA MET A 312 -5.59 -23.54 3.63
C MET A 312 -6.88 -24.11 4.25
N GLU A 313 -7.37 -25.26 3.79
CA GLU A 313 -8.67 -25.82 4.22
C GLU A 313 -8.72 -26.10 5.72
N GLN A 314 -7.65 -26.69 6.28
CA GLN A 314 -7.60 -26.99 7.71
C GLN A 314 -7.69 -25.72 8.57
N ALA A 315 -6.91 -24.70 8.23
CA ALA A 315 -6.90 -23.43 8.95
C ALA A 315 -8.23 -22.68 8.82
N ALA A 316 -8.85 -22.71 7.64
CA ALA A 316 -10.19 -22.16 7.42
C ALA A 316 -11.25 -22.94 8.21
N GLY A 317 -11.09 -24.26 8.33
CA GLY A 317 -12.00 -25.14 9.05
C GLY A 317 -12.09 -24.86 10.56
N PHE A 318 -11.10 -24.21 11.17
CA PHE A 318 -11.20 -23.81 12.57
C PHE A 318 -12.31 -22.78 12.85
N PHE A 319 -12.79 -22.07 11.81
CA PHE A 319 -13.90 -21.14 11.92
C PHE A 319 -15.28 -21.81 11.81
N HIS A 320 -15.37 -23.10 11.47
CA HIS A 320 -16.66 -23.81 11.38
C HIS A 320 -17.52 -23.67 12.63
N PRO A 321 -17.00 -23.85 13.85
CA PRO A 321 -17.86 -23.78 15.02
C PRO A 321 -18.39 -22.38 15.31
N LEU A 322 -17.65 -21.33 14.92
CA LEU A 322 -18.12 -19.95 14.99
C LEU A 322 -19.23 -19.70 13.96
N TYR A 323 -19.06 -20.25 12.76
CA TYR A 323 -20.08 -20.20 11.70
C TYR A 323 -21.37 -20.92 12.12
N ASP A 324 -21.26 -22.12 12.72
CA ASP A 324 -22.41 -22.93 13.12
C ASP A 324 -23.22 -22.26 14.23
N VAL A 325 -22.55 -21.69 15.25
CA VAL A 325 -23.20 -20.90 16.31
C VAL A 325 -23.94 -19.72 15.70
N LEU A 326 -23.26 -18.91 14.88
CA LEU A 326 -23.85 -17.72 14.30
C LEU A 326 -25.02 -18.01 13.35
N LEU A 327 -24.93 -19.11 12.58
CA LEU A 327 -26.02 -19.57 11.73
C LEU A 327 -27.22 -20.00 12.57
N SER A 328 -27.00 -20.76 13.64
CA SER A 328 -28.06 -21.21 14.56
C SER A 328 -28.77 -20.02 15.21
N ASP A 329 -28.01 -19.05 15.71
CA ASP A 329 -28.55 -17.85 16.36
C ASP A 329 -29.41 -17.04 15.36
N LEU A 330 -28.90 -16.84 14.14
CA LEU A 330 -29.64 -16.14 13.09
C LEU A 330 -30.88 -16.90 12.64
N GLN A 331 -30.82 -18.22 12.53
CA GLN A 331 -32.00 -19.04 12.22
C GLN A 331 -33.04 -18.92 13.34
N ALA A 332 -32.65 -19.02 14.60
CA ALA A 332 -33.56 -18.87 15.73
C ALA A 332 -34.24 -17.49 15.74
N SER A 333 -33.46 -16.42 15.55
CA SER A 333 -33.96 -15.04 15.60
C SER A 333 -34.75 -14.60 14.37
N THR A 334 -34.51 -15.19 13.19
CA THR A 334 -35.14 -14.75 11.93
C THR A 334 -36.09 -15.76 11.30
N SER A 335 -36.27 -16.94 11.91
CA SER A 335 -37.17 -17.99 11.44
C SER A 335 -38.63 -17.58 11.31
N ASN A 336 -39.09 -16.58 12.09
CA ASN A 336 -40.49 -16.18 12.13
C ASN A 336 -40.69 -14.71 11.70
N ARG A 337 -40.95 -14.51 10.41
CA ARG A 337 -41.30 -13.20 9.83
C ARG A 337 -42.50 -12.54 10.50
N TYR A 338 -43.48 -13.34 10.94
CA TYR A 338 -44.68 -12.81 11.60
C TYR A 338 -44.34 -12.20 12.96
N GLU A 339 -43.42 -12.79 13.72
CA GLU A 339 -42.98 -12.24 15.00
C GLU A 339 -42.28 -10.90 14.84
N TRP A 340 -41.40 -10.75 13.85
CA TRP A 340 -40.77 -9.46 13.52
C TRP A 340 -41.81 -8.39 13.14
N THR A 341 -42.76 -8.75 12.29
CA THR A 341 -43.85 -7.87 11.83
C THR A 341 -44.74 -7.43 13.01
N SER A 342 -45.11 -8.37 13.88
CA SER A 342 -45.90 -8.13 15.08
C SER A 342 -45.15 -7.26 16.09
N ALA A 343 -43.87 -7.55 16.33
CA ALA A 343 -43.06 -6.84 17.31
C ALA A 343 -42.83 -5.37 16.90
N LEU A 344 -42.50 -5.13 15.63
CA LEU A 344 -42.27 -3.78 15.09
C LEU A 344 -43.55 -2.96 14.92
N SER A 345 -44.72 -3.61 14.92
CA SER A 345 -46.04 -2.94 14.99
C SER A 345 -46.55 -2.73 16.42
N GLY A 346 -45.72 -3.02 17.43
CA GLY A 346 -46.00 -2.73 18.84
C GLY A 346 -46.50 -3.92 19.66
N ARG A 347 -46.64 -5.11 19.06
CA ARG A 347 -47.03 -6.35 19.76
C ARG A 347 -45.82 -7.27 19.93
N VAL A 348 -45.07 -7.02 20.99
CA VAL A 348 -43.81 -7.72 21.28
C VAL A 348 -44.07 -8.87 22.26
N SER A 349 -43.57 -10.07 21.94
CA SER A 349 -43.57 -11.18 22.89
C SER A 349 -42.26 -11.20 23.70
N GLU A 350 -42.33 -11.49 25.00
CA GLU A 350 -41.13 -11.61 25.85
C GLU A 350 -40.19 -12.70 25.33
N ARG A 351 -40.76 -13.81 24.83
CA ARG A 351 -40.00 -14.92 24.24
C ARG A 351 -39.19 -14.49 23.01
N PHE A 352 -39.76 -13.61 22.18
CA PHE A 352 -39.08 -13.07 21.01
C PHE A 352 -37.91 -12.15 21.41
N LEU A 353 -38.13 -11.24 22.37
CA LEU A 353 -37.04 -10.40 22.89
C LEU A 353 -35.93 -11.21 23.57
N TYR A 354 -36.29 -12.27 24.28
CA TYR A 354 -35.32 -13.18 24.89
C TYR A 354 -34.47 -13.88 23.82
N GLY A 355 -35.08 -14.38 22.74
CA GLY A 355 -34.33 -14.95 21.61
C GLY A 355 -33.44 -13.93 20.90
N LEU A 356 -33.85 -12.66 20.82
CA LEU A 356 -33.00 -11.59 20.28
C LEU A 356 -31.85 -11.19 21.22
N SER A 357 -32.02 -11.36 22.53
CA SER A 357 -30.97 -11.01 23.50
C SER A 357 -29.69 -11.83 23.31
N GLU A 358 -29.80 -13.06 22.79
CA GLU A 358 -28.67 -13.94 22.48
C GLU A 358 -27.73 -13.36 21.40
N ILE A 359 -28.25 -12.47 20.54
CA ILE A 359 -27.48 -11.84 19.44
C ILE A 359 -27.09 -10.40 19.75
N THR A 360 -27.89 -9.72 20.56
CA THR A 360 -27.86 -8.26 20.64
C THR A 360 -27.24 -7.72 21.92
N ASP A 361 -26.90 -8.58 22.89
CA ASP A 361 -26.46 -8.21 24.26
C ASP A 361 -27.42 -7.22 24.96
N ILE A 362 -28.67 -7.10 24.47
CA ILE A 362 -29.69 -6.21 25.02
C ILE A 362 -30.46 -6.98 26.09
N VAL A 363 -30.47 -6.42 27.30
CA VAL A 363 -31.28 -6.95 28.40
C VAL A 363 -32.75 -6.87 28.02
N PRO A 364 -33.49 -7.98 27.99
CA PRO A 364 -34.91 -7.96 27.67
C PRO A 364 -35.65 -7.11 28.72
N VAL A 365 -36.41 -6.13 28.23
CA VAL A 365 -37.21 -5.23 29.06
C VAL A 365 -38.68 -5.55 28.84
N ASN A 366 -39.51 -5.55 29.90
CA ASN A 366 -40.95 -5.81 29.81
C ASN A 366 -41.73 -4.61 29.24
N ARG A 367 -41.31 -4.12 28.08
CA ARG A 367 -41.95 -3.06 27.31
C ARG A 367 -41.64 -3.23 25.82
N ALA A 368 -42.45 -2.63 24.96
CA ALA A 368 -42.07 -2.48 23.56
C ALA A 368 -40.81 -1.60 23.46
N PRO A 369 -39.76 -2.04 22.73
CA PRO A 369 -38.56 -1.23 22.56
C PRO A 369 -38.88 0.09 21.87
N GLU A 370 -38.17 1.14 22.26
CA GLU A 370 -38.21 2.43 21.56
C GLU A 370 -37.53 2.34 20.18
N THR A 371 -37.73 3.36 19.34
CA THR A 371 -37.16 3.37 17.98
C THR A 371 -35.64 3.17 18.00
N ASP A 372 -34.93 3.85 18.91
CA ASP A 372 -33.47 3.71 19.03
C ASP A 372 -33.04 2.32 19.51
N GLU A 373 -33.81 1.69 20.40
CA GLU A 373 -33.57 0.31 20.84
C GLU A 373 -33.80 -0.68 19.70
N TRP A 374 -34.88 -0.49 18.92
CA TRP A 374 -35.13 -1.27 17.70
C TRP A 374 -34.01 -1.13 16.69
N MET A 375 -33.48 0.08 16.48
CA MET A 375 -32.34 0.27 15.57
C MET A 375 -31.10 -0.46 16.07
N ARG A 376 -30.84 -0.50 17.38
CA ARG A 376 -29.72 -1.30 17.93
C ARG A 376 -29.93 -2.80 17.71
N ILE A 377 -31.13 -3.32 17.99
CA ILE A 377 -31.49 -4.73 17.78
C ILE A 377 -31.29 -5.10 16.30
N ILE A 378 -31.90 -4.33 15.40
CA ILE A 378 -31.84 -4.58 13.96
C ILE A 378 -30.40 -4.46 13.45
N GLY A 379 -29.66 -3.45 13.92
CA GLY A 379 -28.26 -3.27 13.59
C GLY A 379 -27.40 -4.47 13.97
N ALA A 380 -27.59 -5.03 15.17
CA ALA A 380 -26.88 -6.21 15.65
C ALA A 380 -27.24 -7.48 14.86
N VAL A 381 -28.52 -7.68 14.50
CA VAL A 381 -28.94 -8.80 13.62
C VAL A 381 -28.30 -8.69 12.23
N LEU A 382 -28.30 -7.49 11.64
CA LEU A 382 -27.67 -7.24 10.33
C LEU A 382 -26.14 -7.39 10.38
N GLU A 383 -25.50 -6.96 11.47
CA GLU A 383 -24.07 -7.16 11.71
C GLU A 383 -23.73 -8.65 11.82
N SER A 384 -24.50 -9.41 12.59
CA SER A 384 -24.35 -10.87 12.71
C SER A 384 -24.53 -11.57 11.36
N PHE A 385 -25.52 -11.16 10.56
CA PHE A 385 -25.68 -11.68 9.20
C PHE A 385 -24.45 -11.38 8.31
N ARG A 386 -23.88 -10.17 8.41
CA ARG A 386 -22.64 -9.85 7.69
C ARG A 386 -21.45 -10.68 8.17
N LYS A 387 -21.30 -10.90 9.48
CA LYS A 387 -20.26 -11.79 10.03
C LYS A 387 -20.42 -13.22 9.47
N LEU A 388 -21.65 -13.71 9.36
CA LEU A 388 -21.95 -15.03 8.78
C LEU A 388 -21.51 -15.12 7.31
N ILE A 389 -21.79 -14.09 6.51
CA ILE A 389 -21.31 -14.01 5.12
C ILE A 389 -19.78 -14.08 5.06
N VAL A 390 -19.08 -13.30 5.88
CA VAL A 390 -17.61 -13.28 5.88
C VAL A 390 -17.03 -14.63 6.31
N LEU A 391 -17.58 -15.25 7.36
CA LEU A 391 -17.18 -16.58 7.81
C LEU A 391 -17.41 -17.65 6.75
N ALA A 392 -18.56 -17.61 6.07
CA ALA A 392 -18.86 -18.52 4.97
C ALA A 392 -17.80 -18.43 3.86
N LYS A 393 -17.34 -17.21 3.55
CA LYS A 393 -16.26 -16.98 2.57
C LYS A 393 -14.90 -17.45 3.05
N ILE A 394 -14.60 -17.35 4.34
CA ILE A 394 -13.36 -17.88 4.91
C ILE A 394 -13.33 -19.42 4.73
N ILE A 395 -14.40 -20.07 5.18
CA ILE A 395 -14.53 -21.54 5.25
C ILE A 395 -14.72 -22.18 3.87
N ARG A 396 -15.37 -21.48 2.93
CA ARG A 396 -15.68 -22.01 1.60
C ARG A 396 -14.93 -21.21 0.53
N PRO A 397 -13.75 -21.68 0.05
CA PRO A 397 -12.95 -20.98 -0.96
C PRO A 397 -13.73 -20.46 -2.18
N PRO A 398 -14.68 -21.21 -2.78
CA PRO A 398 -15.43 -20.75 -3.95
C PRO A 398 -16.31 -19.50 -3.70
N LEU A 399 -16.57 -19.14 -2.44
CA LEU A 399 -17.37 -17.97 -2.09
C LEU A 399 -16.53 -16.70 -1.92
N ARG A 400 -15.19 -16.79 -1.81
CA ARG A 400 -14.30 -15.65 -1.51
C ARG A 400 -14.47 -14.49 -2.48
N LYS A 401 -14.58 -14.80 -3.78
CA LYS A 401 -14.73 -13.83 -4.87
C LYS A 401 -16.19 -13.39 -5.12
N LYS A 402 -17.19 -14.02 -4.49
CA LYS A 402 -18.61 -13.68 -4.70
C LYS A 402 -19.00 -12.41 -3.98
N ASN A 403 -20.01 -11.69 -4.49
CA ASN A 403 -20.58 -10.57 -3.74
C ASN A 403 -21.30 -11.08 -2.49
N GLY A 404 -21.40 -10.24 -1.45
CA GLY A 404 -22.08 -10.63 -0.20
C GLY A 404 -23.54 -11.02 -0.42
N ASP A 405 -24.24 -10.29 -1.30
CA ASP A 405 -25.65 -10.55 -1.62
C ASP A 405 -25.85 -11.83 -2.46
N GLU A 406 -24.79 -12.45 -2.98
CA GLU A 406 -24.84 -13.74 -3.71
C GLU A 406 -24.66 -14.95 -2.80
N VAL A 407 -24.38 -14.73 -1.51
CA VAL A 407 -24.17 -15.79 -0.52
C VAL A 407 -25.50 -16.10 0.17
N ALA A 408 -26.11 -17.22 -0.21
CA ALA A 408 -27.34 -17.72 0.39
C ALA A 408 -27.06 -18.79 1.46
N PHE A 409 -27.87 -18.75 2.51
CA PHE A 409 -27.90 -19.74 3.58
C PHE A 409 -29.25 -20.41 3.64
N GLU A 410 -29.26 -21.72 3.84
CA GLU A 410 -30.47 -22.48 4.10
C GLU A 410 -31.06 -22.10 5.46
N GLY A 411 -32.40 -22.01 5.52
CA GLY A 411 -33.12 -21.67 6.74
C GLY A 411 -33.11 -20.18 7.13
N LEU A 412 -32.49 -19.29 6.34
CA LEU A 412 -32.54 -17.85 6.54
C LEU A 412 -33.51 -17.17 5.56
N ASP A 413 -34.35 -16.27 6.08
CA ASP A 413 -35.30 -15.48 5.29
C ASP A 413 -34.63 -14.21 4.73
N HIS A 414 -34.06 -14.31 3.52
CA HIS A 414 -33.36 -13.19 2.88
C HIS A 414 -34.26 -11.97 2.63
N ALA A 415 -35.56 -12.17 2.36
CA ALA A 415 -36.48 -11.05 2.18
C ALA A 415 -36.75 -10.29 3.49
N LEU A 416 -36.71 -10.99 4.63
CA LEU A 416 -36.72 -10.36 5.94
C LEU A 416 -35.44 -9.53 6.17
N PHE A 417 -34.26 -10.07 5.88
CA PHE A 417 -33.00 -9.32 6.00
C PHE A 417 -32.98 -8.06 5.12
N ASP A 418 -33.49 -8.14 3.89
CA ASP A 418 -33.63 -6.98 3.00
C ASP A 418 -34.61 -5.93 3.55
N ALA A 419 -35.73 -6.37 4.14
CA ALA A 419 -36.67 -5.48 4.79
C ALA A 419 -36.06 -4.81 6.03
N LEU A 420 -35.37 -5.57 6.89
CA LEU A 420 -34.65 -5.07 8.05
C LEU A 420 -33.56 -4.07 7.66
N ARG A 421 -32.81 -4.33 6.58
CA ARG A 421 -31.81 -3.40 6.03
C ARG A 421 -32.44 -2.08 5.63
N LYS A 422 -33.58 -2.11 4.93
CA LYS A 422 -34.33 -0.89 4.53
C LYS A 422 -34.88 -0.14 5.72
N VAL A 423 -35.42 -0.84 6.72
CA VAL A 423 -35.90 -0.25 7.99
C VAL A 423 -34.76 0.45 8.71
N TYR A 424 -33.59 -0.20 8.82
CA TYR A 424 -32.41 0.35 9.49
C TYR A 424 -31.90 1.63 8.81
N ILE A 425 -31.86 1.65 7.48
CA ILE A 425 -31.43 2.83 6.69
C ILE A 425 -32.44 3.99 6.85
N THR A 426 -33.74 3.69 6.81
CA THR A 426 -34.80 4.70 6.87
C THR A 426 -35.15 5.14 8.30
N LYS A 427 -34.62 4.45 9.31
CA LYS A 427 -34.93 4.63 10.74
C LYS A 427 -36.43 4.62 11.04
N ASN A 428 -37.18 3.82 10.29
CA ASN A 428 -38.64 3.72 10.42
C ASN A 428 -39.07 2.26 10.66
N PRO A 429 -39.12 1.80 11.93
CA PRO A 429 -39.54 0.45 12.30
C PRO A 429 -40.89 0.04 11.70
N ALA A 430 -41.84 0.98 11.64
CA ALA A 430 -43.20 0.74 11.14
C ALA A 430 -43.26 0.47 9.62
N ALA A 431 -42.20 0.80 8.88
CA ALA A 431 -42.12 0.54 7.44
C ALA A 431 -41.95 -0.95 7.10
N ILE A 432 -41.64 -1.83 8.06
CA ILE A 432 -41.41 -3.25 7.76
C ILE A 432 -42.66 -3.93 7.17
N ASN A 433 -43.86 -3.53 7.62
CA ASN A 433 -45.12 -4.12 7.18
C ASN A 433 -45.37 -3.87 5.68
N SER A 434 -45.10 -2.65 5.20
CA SER A 434 -45.23 -2.32 3.79
C SER A 434 -44.14 -2.99 2.95
N LEU A 435 -42.92 -3.14 3.49
CA LEU A 435 -41.80 -3.77 2.79
C LEU A 435 -41.97 -5.28 2.62
N LEU A 436 -42.55 -5.96 3.60
CA LEU A 436 -42.76 -7.42 3.57
C LEU A 436 -44.04 -7.83 2.81
N GLN A 437 -45.07 -6.97 2.75
CA GLN A 437 -46.28 -7.23 1.95
C GLN A 437 -46.03 -7.17 0.44
N VAL A 438 -45.10 -6.34 -0.03
CA VAL A 438 -44.75 -6.21 -1.46
C VAL A 438 -44.14 -7.49 -2.04
N HIS A 439 -43.54 -8.35 -1.20
CA HIS A 439 -42.96 -9.63 -1.63
C HIS A 439 -43.93 -10.82 -1.64
N HIS A 440 -45.21 -10.63 -1.27
CA HIS A 440 -46.26 -11.65 -1.40
C HIS A 440 -46.97 -11.64 -2.77
N LEU A 441 -46.57 -10.76 -3.69
CA LEU A 441 -47.08 -10.68 -5.06
C LEU A 441 -45.99 -11.07 -6.07
N LYS A 442 -45.48 -12.30 -5.99
CA LYS A 442 -44.83 -13.00 -7.11
C LYS A 442 -45.05 -14.49 -7.01
#